data_AF-A0A1F0CPZ9-F1
#
_entry.id   AF-A0A1F0CPZ9-F1
#
_cell.length_a   1.000
_cell.length_b   1.000
_cell.length_c   1.000
_cell.angle_alpha   90.00
_cell.angle_beta   90.00
_cell.angle_gamma   90.00
#
_symmetry.space_group_name_H-M   'P 1'
#
loop_
_entity.id
_entity.type
_entity.pdbx_description
1 polymer ?
#
loop_
_entity_poly.entity_id
_entity_poly.type
_entity_poly.pdbx_seq_one_letter_code
_entity_poly.pdbx_strand_id
1 'polypeptide(L)' 'MTERVAEQVRRLLHEQPELEVVFTDALTADSYLHSGRSGRPVLFLHTAHRQLVDELRGRGDDPGRPH' A
#
# COMPACT_ATOMS: atom_id res chain seq x y z
N MET A 1 -14.90 -9.88 0.45
CA MET A 1 -13.63 -10.63 0.25
C MET A 1 -12.42 -9.70 0.28
N THR A 2 -12.59 -8.45 -0.17
CA THR A 2 -11.59 -7.36 -0.23
C THR A 2 -10.98 -6.92 1.11
N GLU A 3 -11.64 -7.16 2.24
CA GLU A 3 -11.13 -6.76 3.57
C GLU A 3 -9.79 -7.43 3.91
N ARG A 4 -9.58 -8.67 3.48
CA ARG A 4 -8.35 -9.40 3.76
C ARG A 4 -7.14 -8.80 3.05
N VAL A 5 -7.33 -8.33 1.82
CA VAL A 5 -6.28 -7.63 1.06
C VAL A 5 -5.93 -6.32 1.75
N ALA A 6 -6.92 -5.54 2.16
CA ALA A 6 -6.71 -4.29 2.87
C ALA A 6 -5.90 -4.47 4.16
N GLU A 7 -6.23 -5.48 4.98
CA GLU A 7 -5.46 -5.79 6.20
C GLU A 7 -4.02 -6.22 5.91
N GLN A 8 -3.81 -7.05 4.87
CA GLN A 8 -2.47 -7.45 4.47
C GLN A 8 -1.62 -6.29 3.95
N VAL A 9 -2.20 -5.41 3.14
CA VAL A 9 -1.55 -4.19 2.63
C VAL A 9 -1.16 -3.27 3.77
N ARG A 10 -2.06 -3.06 4.73
CA ARG A 10 -1.78 -2.29 5.96
C ARG A 10 -0.57 -2.85 6.70
N ARG A 11 -0.53 -4.16 6.89
CA ARG A 11 0.57 -4.84 7.57
C ARG A 11 1.88 -4.73 6.78
N LEU A 12 1.84 -4.94 5.47
CA LEU A 12 3.02 -4.81 4.59
C LEU A 12 3.60 -3.40 4.60
N LEU A 13 2.76 -2.37 4.52
CA LEU A 13 3.18 -0.97 4.58
C LEU A 13 3.75 -0.60 5.96
N HIS A 14 3.24 -1.21 7.04
CA HIS A 14 3.77 -1.01 8.38
C HIS A 14 5.13 -1.69 8.57
N GLU A 15 5.29 -2.93 8.10
CA GLU A 15 6.54 -3.69 8.23
C GLU A 15 7.64 -3.17 7.28
N GLN A 16 7.24 -2.67 6.11
CA GLN A 16 8.13 -2.16 5.06
C GLN A 16 7.62 -0.80 4.57
N PRO A 17 7.89 0.30 5.29
CA PRO A 17 7.45 1.63 4.87
C PRO A 17 8.12 2.12 3.58
N GLU A 18 9.31 1.59 3.26
CA GLU A 18 10.07 1.86 2.03
C GLU A 18 9.54 1.16 0.77
N LEU A 19 8.53 0.29 0.95
CA LEU A 19 7.93 -0.51 -0.11
C LEU A 19 7.26 0.38 -1.16
N GLU A 20 7.66 0.27 -2.42
CA GLU A 20 7.08 1.06 -3.50
C GLU A 20 5.68 0.55 -3.84
N VAL A 21 4.67 1.42 -3.84
CA VAL A 21 3.29 1.04 -4.18
C VAL A 21 2.94 1.51 -5.58
N VAL A 22 2.55 0.57 -6.43
CA VAL A 22 2.14 0.84 -7.82
C VAL A 22 0.68 0.46 -7.99
N PHE A 23 -0.13 1.41 -8.45
CA PHE A 23 -1.55 1.15 -8.72
C PHE A 23 -1.76 0.77 -10.19
N THR A 24 -2.46 -0.33 -10.44
CA THR A 24 -2.76 -0.83 -11.78
C THR A 24 -4.17 -1.38 -11.87
N ASP A 25 -4.84 -1.16 -13.00
CA ASP A 25 -6.17 -1.71 -13.29
C ASP A 25 -6.10 -3.16 -13.84
N ALA A 26 -4.88 -3.64 -14.13
CA ALA A 26 -4.66 -4.99 -14.66
C ALA A 26 -4.91 -6.11 -13.62
N LEU A 27 -5.06 -5.76 -12.34
CA LEU A 27 -5.32 -6.68 -11.23
C LEU A 27 -6.75 -6.50 -10.73
N THR A 28 -7.36 -7.54 -10.16
CA THR A 28 -8.65 -7.35 -9.48
C THR A 28 -8.45 -6.67 -8.13
N ALA A 29 -9.49 -5.99 -7.63
CA ALA A 29 -9.49 -5.38 -6.31
C ALA A 29 -9.22 -6.39 -5.17
N ASP A 30 -9.47 -7.67 -5.39
CA ASP A 30 -9.20 -8.73 -4.41
C ASP A 30 -7.80 -9.34 -4.54
N SER A 31 -6.97 -8.85 -5.47
CA SER A 31 -5.62 -9.36 -5.70
C SER A 31 -4.57 -8.28 -5.47
N TYR A 32 -3.43 -8.70 -4.95
CA TYR A 32 -2.23 -7.89 -4.87
C TYR A 32 -1.04 -8.71 -5.34
N LEU A 33 -0.06 -8.05 -5.93
CA LEU A 33 1.20 -8.69 -6.32
C LEU A 33 2.34 -8.03 -5.56
N HIS A 34 3.02 -8.82 -4.74
CA HIS A 34 4.21 -8.38 -4.00
C HIS A 34 5.47 -8.94 -4.67
N SER A 35 6.33 -8.05 -5.15
CA SER A 35 7.59 -8.40 -5.81
C SER A 35 8.77 -7.88 -4.99
N GLY A 36 9.54 -8.80 -4.40
CA GLY A 36 10.67 -8.47 -3.50
C GLY A 36 12.03 -8.95 -3.98
N ARG A 37 12.20 -9.29 -5.26
CA ARG A 37 13.40 -10.03 -5.72
C ARG A 37 14.68 -9.20 -5.89
N SER A 38 14.62 -7.86 -5.94
CA SER A 38 15.77 -7.05 -6.39
C SER A 38 16.05 -5.80 -5.55
N GLY A 39 16.05 -5.94 -4.22
CA GLY A 39 16.53 -4.89 -3.30
C GLY A 39 15.58 -3.71 -3.07
N ARG A 40 14.48 -3.62 -3.84
CA ARG A 40 13.35 -2.72 -3.56
C ARG A 40 12.06 -3.51 -3.65
N PRO A 41 11.36 -3.74 -2.54
CA PRO A 41 10.10 -4.45 -2.57
C PRO A 41 9.03 -3.53 -3.17
N VAL A 42 8.34 -4.03 -4.20
CA VAL A 42 7.28 -3.33 -4.93
C VAL A 42 5.97 -4.07 -4.75
N LEU A 43 4.92 -3.34 -4.41
CA LEU A 43 3.58 -3.85 -4.22
C LEU A 43 2.65 -3.25 -5.27
N PHE A 44 2.14 -4.12 -6.13
CA PHE A 44 1.13 -3.77 -7.12
C PHE A 44 -0.26 -4.00 -6.54
N LEU A 45 -1.07 -2.95 -6.58
CA LEU A 45 -2.44 -2.94 -6.09
C LEU A 45 -3.40 -2.44 -7.14
N HIS A 46 -4.66 -2.81 -7.00
CA HIS A 46 -5.71 -2.22 -7.78
C HIS A 46 -5.89 -0.73 -7.45
N THR A 47 -6.23 0.09 -8.45
CA THR A 47 -6.47 1.54 -8.29
C THR A 47 -7.53 1.87 -7.24
N ALA A 48 -8.49 0.98 -7.00
CA ALA A 48 -9.50 1.10 -5.93
C ALA A 48 -8.90 1.19 -4.52
N HIS A 49 -7.68 0.69 -4.30
CA HIS A 49 -6.98 0.73 -3.01
C HIS A 49 -6.13 2.00 -2.83
N ARG A 50 -6.10 2.88 -3.84
CA ARG A 50 -5.30 4.12 -3.80
C ARG A 50 -5.66 4.98 -2.60
N GLN A 51 -6.95 5.18 -2.35
CA GLN A 51 -7.42 5.99 -1.23
C GLN A 51 -6.98 5.39 0.12
N LEU A 52 -7.08 4.07 0.28
CA LEU A 52 -6.65 3.37 1.48
C LEU A 52 -5.14 3.50 1.73
N VAL A 53 -4.31 3.34 0.69
CA VAL A 53 -2.86 3.51 0.82
C VAL A 53 -2.48 4.95 1.11
N ASP A 54 -3.16 5.91 0.47
CA ASP A 54 -2.96 7.35 0.69
C ASP A 54 -3.29 7.72 2.15
N GLU A 55 -4.40 7.23 2.71
CA GLU A 55 -4.72 7.42 4.13
C GLU A 55 -3.68 6.79 5.06
N LEU A 56 -3.17 5.60 4.72
CA LEU A 56 -2.16 4.91 5.54
C LEU A 56 -0.79 5.59 5.51
N ARG A 57 -0.38 6.10 4.34
CA ARG A 57 0.88 6.83 4.18
C ARG A 57 0.77 8.28 4.67
N GLY A 58 -0.32 8.97 4.35
CA GLY A 58 -0.61 10.32 4.79
C GLY A 58 -0.76 10.43 6.30
N ARG A 59 -1.21 9.37 6.98
CA ARG A 59 -1.19 9.32 8.46
C ARG A 59 0.22 9.18 9.05
N GLY A 60 1.20 8.74 8.27
CA GLY A 60 2.62 8.72 8.66
C GLY A 60 3.34 10.04 8.37
N ASP A 61 2.78 10.91 7.53
CA ASP A 61 3.30 12.22 7.17
C ASP A 61 2.36 13.31 7.72
N ASP A 62 2.31 13.43 9.05
CA ASP A 62 1.89 14.68 9.69
C ASP A 62 3.17 15.48 10.04
N PRO A 63 3.65 16.38 9.18
CA PRO A 63 4.50 17.49 9.60
C PRO A 63 3.67 18.63 10.22
N GLY A 64 2.47 18.34 10.72
CA GLY A 64 1.36 19.27 10.92
C GLY A 64 1.07 19.61 12.39
N ARG A 65 2.09 19.66 13.26
CA ARG A 65 1.95 20.30 14.57
C ARG A 65 2.48 21.74 14.50
N PRO A 66 1.63 22.77 14.29
CA PRO A 66 1.98 24.10 14.75
C PRO A 66 1.88 24.12 16.28
N HIS A 67 2.94 24.65 16.89
CA HIS A 67 3.09 24.96 18.31
C HIS A 67 2.04 25.96 18.80
#